data_AF-A0A2M8IUH2-F1
#
_entry.id   AF-A0A2M8IUH2-F1
#
_cell.length_a   1.000
_cell.length_b   1.000
_cell.length_c   1.000
_cell.angle_alpha   90.00
_cell.angle_beta   90.00
_cell.angle_gamma   90.00
#
_symmetry.space_group_name_H-M   'P 1'
#
loop_
_entity.id
_entity.type
_entity.pdbx_description
1 polymer ?
#
loop_
_entity_poly.entity_id
_entity_poly.type
_entity_poly.pdbx_seq_one_letter_code
_entity_poly.pdbx_strand_id
1 'polypeptide(L)'
;SLAALAELGQGSVTFADADITLIAAEGTTPSTFDRVVGELEAALPEVFALHPVLPPPPGEPEAGPPEFVATLSPEGQVQLRGRLNDENLQHMADSYAKARFGSASVYTAARTTDGLPMDWPVRVLAGIEALSRMVNGAVTVTPDNVVVRGISSRKGTPAEVAGMLSDRLGEAQNFDLDIAYKEPPPPPEEAITPEICEAEIAEAQRITGKISFEPGSATIDDVSRDTMDTIAEILAECGDIRLEIQGHTDSQGRSSMNQQLSQDRADSVLKELRARRVLTASYTAMGYGETMPIASNDDEAGREANRRIEFRLIRPAPTREVQTTLESVAQQAVTSSEAADDAQSSETEGEDTDDE
;
A
#
# COMPACT_ATOMS: atom_id res chain seq x y z
N SER A 1 29.35 -34.71 1.02
CA SER A 1 30.13 -33.47 0.72
C SER A 1 29.33 -32.61 -0.25
N LEU A 2 29.54 -31.28 -0.34
CA LEU A 2 28.83 -30.42 -1.31
C LEU A 2 29.01 -30.86 -2.78
N ALA A 3 30.03 -31.67 -3.08
CA ALA A 3 30.24 -32.24 -4.41
C ALA A 3 29.17 -33.26 -4.82
N ALA A 4 28.54 -33.96 -3.86
CA ALA A 4 27.48 -34.92 -4.14
C ALA A 4 26.21 -34.25 -4.71
N LEU A 5 26.01 -32.96 -4.42
CA LEU A 5 24.90 -32.18 -4.98
C LEU A 5 25.03 -31.99 -6.51
N ALA A 6 26.24 -32.01 -7.05
CA ALA A 6 26.46 -31.91 -8.50
C ALA A 6 25.89 -33.12 -9.25
N GLU A 7 25.69 -34.25 -8.57
CA GLU A 7 25.17 -35.49 -9.16
C GLU A 7 23.65 -35.50 -9.29
N LEU A 8 22.94 -34.61 -8.58
CA LEU A 8 21.50 -34.40 -8.76
C LEU A 8 21.19 -33.69 -10.09
N GLY A 9 22.18 -33.08 -10.74
CA GLY A 9 22.06 -32.37 -12.01
C GLY A 9 21.34 -31.03 -11.90
N GLN A 10 20.10 -31.03 -11.42
CA GLN A 10 19.28 -29.85 -11.13
C GLN A 10 18.58 -30.02 -9.77
N GLY A 11 18.22 -28.91 -9.12
CA GLY A 11 17.60 -28.90 -7.80
C GLY A 11 17.94 -27.60 -7.05
N SER A 12 17.43 -27.45 -5.84
CA SER A 12 17.75 -26.32 -4.97
C SER A 12 18.18 -26.80 -3.59
N VAL A 13 19.12 -26.04 -3.00
CA VAL A 13 19.51 -26.20 -1.60
C VAL A 13 19.35 -24.86 -0.92
N THR A 14 18.56 -24.84 0.13
CA THR A 14 18.30 -23.64 0.93
C THR A 14 18.84 -23.86 2.34
N PHE A 15 19.52 -22.85 2.87
CA PHE A 15 20.03 -22.82 4.23
C PHE A 15 19.25 -21.77 5.02
N ALA A 16 18.66 -22.16 6.15
CA ALA A 16 18.04 -21.26 7.12
C ALA A 16 18.50 -21.69 8.52
N ASP A 17 19.42 -20.93 9.11
CA ASP A 17 20.07 -21.24 10.38
C ASP A 17 20.71 -22.65 10.39
N ALA A 18 20.14 -23.57 11.16
CA ALA A 18 20.56 -24.96 11.29
C ALA A 18 19.76 -25.92 10.39
N ASP A 19 18.73 -25.42 9.69
CA ASP A 19 17.90 -26.20 8.80
C ASP A 19 18.41 -26.08 7.35
N ILE A 20 18.56 -27.23 6.71
CA ILE A 20 18.99 -27.35 5.31
C ILE A 20 17.87 -28.05 4.57
N THR A 21 17.28 -27.40 3.56
CA THR A 21 16.29 -28.02 2.69
C THR A 21 16.94 -28.37 1.36
N LEU A 22 16.89 -29.65 0.99
CA LEU A 22 17.36 -30.15 -0.30
C LEU A 22 16.15 -30.56 -1.14
N ILE A 23 15.94 -29.89 -2.27
CA ILE A 23 14.89 -30.23 -3.23
C ILE A 23 15.55 -30.74 -4.51
N ALA A 24 15.35 -32.02 -4.84
CA ALA A 24 15.84 -32.58 -6.09
C ALA A 24 15.03 -32.08 -7.29
N ALA A 25 15.61 -32.12 -8.50
CA ALA A 25 14.85 -31.86 -9.71
C ALA A 25 13.80 -32.95 -9.99
N GLU A 26 12.75 -32.54 -10.67
CA GLU A 26 11.72 -33.44 -11.20
C GLU A 26 12.35 -34.52 -12.09
N GLY A 27 11.98 -35.78 -11.86
CA GLY A 27 12.55 -36.94 -12.57
C GLY A 27 13.83 -37.52 -11.98
N THR A 28 14.32 -37.00 -10.85
CA THR A 28 15.43 -37.62 -10.11
C THR A 28 15.04 -39.01 -9.60
N THR A 29 15.87 -40.01 -9.87
CA THR A 29 15.61 -41.39 -9.41
C THR A 29 15.75 -41.48 -7.88
N PRO A 30 14.88 -42.21 -7.17
CA PRO A 30 14.97 -42.38 -5.71
C PRO A 30 16.33 -42.87 -5.21
N SER A 31 16.96 -43.83 -5.91
CA SER A 31 18.26 -44.37 -5.55
C SER A 31 19.41 -43.35 -5.62
N THR A 32 19.35 -42.41 -6.56
CA THR A 32 20.32 -41.32 -6.67
C THR A 32 20.08 -40.30 -5.56
N PHE A 33 18.82 -39.99 -5.27
CA PHE A 33 18.44 -39.07 -4.20
C PHE A 33 18.88 -39.57 -2.82
N ASP A 34 18.54 -40.81 -2.47
CA ASP A 34 18.87 -41.42 -1.17
C ASP A 34 20.38 -41.45 -0.89
N ARG A 35 21.18 -41.72 -1.92
CA ARG A 35 22.64 -41.71 -1.80
C ARG A 35 23.19 -40.32 -1.51
N VAL A 36 22.69 -39.29 -2.21
CA VAL A 36 23.13 -37.91 -2.01
C VAL A 36 22.70 -37.38 -0.63
N VAL A 37 21.49 -37.72 -0.19
CA VAL A 37 21.00 -37.41 1.16
C VAL A 37 21.90 -38.05 2.21
N GLY A 38 22.18 -39.35 2.12
CA GLY A 38 23.04 -40.05 3.08
C GLY A 38 24.47 -39.51 3.15
N GLU A 39 25.06 -39.14 2.02
CA GLU A 39 26.39 -38.51 1.97
C GLU A 39 26.40 -37.08 2.52
N LEU A 40 25.27 -36.39 2.48
CA LEU A 40 25.12 -35.04 3.02
C LEU A 40 24.88 -35.11 4.53
N GLU A 41 23.98 -35.97 5.00
CA GLU A 41 23.74 -36.22 6.43
C GLU A 41 25.03 -36.65 7.14
N ALA A 42 25.80 -37.57 6.56
CA ALA A 42 27.07 -38.02 7.15
C ALA A 42 28.16 -36.93 7.18
N ALA A 43 28.04 -35.91 6.34
CA ALA A 43 29.00 -34.81 6.26
C ALA A 43 28.57 -33.59 7.10
N LEU A 44 27.31 -33.52 7.53
CA LEU A 44 26.78 -32.41 8.32
C LEU A 44 27.04 -32.66 9.82
N PRO A 45 27.46 -31.63 10.58
CA PRO A 45 27.51 -31.71 12.04
C PRO A 45 26.11 -31.96 12.64
N GLU A 46 26.05 -32.62 13.81
CA GLU A 46 24.78 -32.98 14.50
C GLU A 46 23.83 -31.81 14.77
N VAL A 47 24.34 -30.58 14.78
CA VAL A 47 23.51 -29.38 14.98
C VAL A 47 22.67 -29.01 13.76
N PHE A 48 22.93 -29.57 12.58
CA PHE A 48 22.18 -29.29 11.36
C PHE A 48 21.11 -30.36 11.11
N ALA A 49 19.90 -29.93 10.76
CA ALA A 49 18.81 -30.79 10.33
C ALA A 49 18.64 -30.71 8.80
N LEU A 50 18.76 -31.85 8.12
CA LEU A 50 18.52 -31.94 6.68
C LEU A 50 17.07 -32.36 6.41
N HIS A 51 16.39 -31.60 5.56
CA HIS A 51 15.02 -31.86 5.08
C HIS A 51 15.05 -32.18 3.58
N PRO A 52 15.15 -33.46 3.21
CA PRO A 52 15.19 -33.87 1.82
C PRO A 52 13.78 -33.98 1.21
N VAL A 53 13.57 -33.34 0.06
CA VAL A 53 12.34 -33.41 -0.74
C VAL A 53 12.66 -33.94 -2.13
N LEU A 54 12.06 -35.08 -2.47
CA LEU A 54 12.07 -35.64 -3.82
C LEU A 54 10.69 -35.38 -4.47
N PRO A 55 10.60 -34.52 -5.49
CA PRO A 55 9.36 -34.32 -6.22
C PRO A 55 8.88 -35.63 -6.87
N PRO A 56 7.57 -35.93 -6.85
CA PRO A 56 7.02 -37.10 -7.52
C PRO A 56 7.30 -37.04 -9.03
N PRO A 57 7.47 -38.19 -9.70
CA PRO A 57 7.71 -38.22 -11.14
C PRO A 57 6.54 -37.57 -11.90
N PRO A 58 6.82 -36.86 -13.01
CA PRO A 58 5.76 -36.22 -13.80
C PRO A 58 4.82 -37.30 -14.36
N GLY A 59 3.56 -37.26 -13.94
CA GLY A 59 2.51 -38.19 -14.38
C GLY A 59 1.81 -38.94 -13.26
N GLU A 60 2.27 -38.86 -12.01
CA GLU A 60 1.45 -39.30 -10.87
C GLU A 60 0.46 -38.18 -10.50
N PRO A 61 -0.86 -38.40 -10.63
CA PRO A 61 -1.83 -37.42 -10.17
C PRO A 61 -1.67 -37.26 -8.67
N GLU A 62 -1.52 -36.02 -8.24
CA GLU A 62 -1.60 -35.57 -6.85
C GLU A 62 -2.84 -36.22 -6.22
N ALA A 63 -2.60 -37.27 -5.41
CA ALA A 63 -3.58 -38.27 -4.99
C ALA A 63 -4.53 -37.76 -3.88
N GLY A 64 -4.88 -36.48 -3.95
CA GLY A 64 -5.94 -35.87 -3.17
C GLY A 64 -7.22 -35.75 -4.00
N PRO A 65 -8.40 -35.73 -3.34
CA PRO A 65 -9.63 -35.32 -3.99
C PRO A 65 -9.42 -33.95 -4.67
N PRO A 66 -10.08 -33.68 -5.80
CA PRO A 66 -9.92 -32.39 -6.45
C PRO A 66 -10.32 -31.27 -5.49
N GLU A 67 -9.44 -30.29 -5.30
CA GLU A 67 -9.69 -29.15 -4.44
C GLU A 67 -9.41 -27.84 -5.16
N PHE A 68 -10.17 -26.81 -4.79
CA PHE A 68 -9.90 -25.41 -5.13
C PHE A 68 -9.73 -24.63 -3.83
N VAL A 69 -8.68 -23.82 -3.74
CA VAL A 69 -8.35 -23.03 -2.56
C VAL A 69 -8.21 -21.56 -2.95
N ALA A 70 -8.93 -20.70 -2.23
CA ALA A 70 -8.78 -19.25 -2.30
C ALA A 70 -8.34 -18.70 -0.94
N THR A 71 -7.26 -17.94 -0.89
CA THR A 71 -6.76 -17.32 0.35
C THR A 71 -6.75 -15.80 0.24
N LEU A 72 -7.13 -15.10 1.31
CA LEU A 72 -7.02 -13.65 1.47
C LEU A 72 -6.09 -13.35 2.65
N SER A 73 -4.99 -12.66 2.38
CA SER A 73 -4.04 -12.22 3.41
C SER A 73 -4.54 -10.95 4.12
N PRO A 74 -4.04 -10.64 5.34
CA PRO A 74 -4.35 -9.38 6.03
C PRO A 74 -3.95 -8.13 5.24
N GLU A 75 -2.96 -8.25 4.34
CA GLU A 75 -2.49 -7.18 3.44
C GLU A 75 -3.39 -7.03 2.19
N GLY A 76 -4.47 -7.82 2.08
CA GLY A 76 -5.41 -7.78 0.97
C GLY A 76 -4.99 -8.59 -0.26
N GLN A 77 -3.96 -9.41 -0.17
CA GLN A 77 -3.53 -10.26 -1.29
C GLN A 77 -4.40 -11.50 -1.38
N VAL A 78 -4.86 -11.80 -2.61
CA VAL A 78 -5.69 -12.96 -2.91
C VAL A 78 -4.95 -13.94 -3.80
N GLN A 79 -4.98 -15.21 -3.44
CA GLN A 79 -4.42 -16.29 -4.25
C GLN A 79 -5.50 -17.31 -4.56
N LEU A 80 -5.70 -17.64 -5.83
CA LEU A 80 -6.62 -18.67 -6.31
C LEU A 80 -5.79 -19.84 -6.84
N ARG A 81 -5.95 -21.03 -6.26
CA ARG A 81 -5.20 -22.24 -6.60
C ARG A 81 -6.11 -23.46 -6.68
N GLY A 82 -5.59 -24.55 -7.25
CA GLY A 82 -6.29 -25.83 -7.32
C GLY A 82 -6.96 -26.08 -8.66
N ARG A 83 -7.97 -26.93 -8.68
CA ARG A 83 -8.59 -27.52 -9.89
C ARG A 83 -9.88 -26.79 -10.27
N LEU A 84 -10.04 -26.47 -11.56
CA LEU A 84 -11.23 -25.86 -12.17
C LEU A 84 -11.67 -26.67 -13.39
N ASN A 85 -12.93 -26.55 -13.78
CA ASN A 85 -13.57 -27.38 -14.81
C ASN A 85 -12.97 -27.14 -16.19
N ASP A 86 -12.80 -25.86 -16.52
CA ASP A 86 -12.46 -25.38 -17.84
C ASP A 86 -11.85 -23.98 -17.76
N GLU A 87 -11.33 -23.51 -18.88
CA GLU A 87 -10.72 -22.18 -18.99
C GLU A 87 -11.75 -21.07 -18.74
N ASN A 88 -13.04 -21.31 -19.07
CA ASN A 88 -14.09 -20.31 -18.85
C ASN A 88 -14.30 -20.04 -17.35
N LEU A 89 -14.39 -21.07 -16.52
CA LEU A 89 -14.47 -20.91 -15.07
C LEU A 89 -13.20 -20.27 -14.52
N GLN A 90 -12.02 -20.60 -15.04
CA GLN A 90 -10.77 -19.95 -14.65
C GLN A 90 -10.82 -18.43 -14.91
N HIS A 91 -11.26 -18.02 -16.10
CA HIS A 91 -11.43 -16.61 -16.44
C HIS A 91 -12.51 -15.91 -15.61
N MET A 92 -13.62 -16.59 -15.33
CA MET A 92 -14.68 -16.06 -14.46
C MET A 92 -14.19 -15.87 -13.03
N ALA A 93 -13.52 -16.86 -12.45
CA ALA A 93 -12.99 -16.79 -11.09
C ALA A 93 -11.95 -15.68 -10.95
N ASP A 94 -11.01 -15.58 -11.90
CA ASP A 94 -10.01 -14.52 -11.96
C ASP A 94 -10.66 -13.14 -12.06
N SER A 95 -11.56 -12.95 -13.03
CA SER A 95 -12.24 -11.66 -13.25
C SER A 95 -13.10 -11.26 -12.05
N TYR A 96 -13.81 -12.22 -11.45
CA TYR A 96 -14.65 -11.98 -10.29
C TYR A 96 -13.81 -11.59 -9.07
N ALA A 97 -12.72 -12.31 -8.80
CA ALA A 97 -11.81 -11.95 -7.73
C ALA A 97 -11.19 -10.56 -7.97
N LYS A 98 -10.73 -10.24 -9.18
CA LYS A 98 -10.20 -8.91 -9.50
C LYS A 98 -11.21 -7.80 -9.30
N ALA A 99 -12.49 -8.05 -9.61
CA ALA A 99 -13.57 -7.09 -9.36
C ALA A 99 -13.85 -6.87 -7.86
N ARG A 100 -13.63 -7.89 -7.01
CA ARG A 100 -13.86 -7.80 -5.55
C ARG A 100 -12.68 -7.29 -4.75
N PHE A 101 -11.45 -7.63 -5.16
CA PHE A 101 -10.24 -7.40 -4.37
C PHE A 101 -9.23 -6.46 -5.04
N GLY A 102 -9.48 -6.04 -6.29
CA GLY A 102 -8.56 -5.23 -7.08
C GLY A 102 -7.59 -6.06 -7.90
N SER A 103 -7.31 -5.62 -9.13
CA SER A 103 -6.54 -6.39 -10.11
C SER A 103 -5.07 -6.63 -9.70
N ALA A 104 -4.46 -5.69 -8.99
CA ALA A 104 -3.08 -5.78 -8.52
C ALA A 104 -2.89 -6.78 -7.36
N SER A 105 -3.97 -7.13 -6.66
CA SER A 105 -3.93 -7.94 -5.45
C SER A 105 -4.25 -9.41 -5.67
N VAL A 106 -4.68 -9.79 -6.88
CA VAL A 106 -5.15 -11.15 -7.18
C VAL A 106 -4.14 -11.91 -8.03
N TYR A 107 -3.73 -13.07 -7.54
CA TYR A 107 -2.89 -14.03 -8.24
C TYR A 107 -3.65 -15.34 -8.50
N THR A 108 -3.83 -15.67 -9.77
CA THR A 108 -4.53 -16.89 -10.19
C THR A 108 -3.53 -17.91 -10.72
N ALA A 109 -3.44 -19.05 -10.04
CA ALA A 109 -2.62 -20.20 -10.43
C ALA A 109 -3.42 -21.52 -10.42
N ALA A 110 -4.74 -21.43 -10.55
CA ALA A 110 -5.61 -22.59 -10.72
C ALA A 110 -5.36 -23.27 -12.07
N ARG A 111 -5.50 -24.59 -12.12
CA ARG A 111 -5.33 -25.44 -13.30
C ARG A 111 -6.67 -26.07 -13.68
N THR A 112 -6.87 -26.35 -14.96
CA THR A 112 -8.07 -27.02 -15.45
C THR A 112 -7.96 -28.55 -15.29
N THR A 113 -9.08 -29.22 -15.04
CA THR A 113 -9.20 -30.67 -14.97
C THR A 113 -10.63 -31.10 -15.33
N ASP A 114 -10.74 -32.29 -15.92
CA ASP A 114 -12.03 -32.93 -16.17
C ASP A 114 -12.55 -33.66 -14.92
N GLY A 115 -13.84 -34.01 -14.93
CA GLY A 115 -14.46 -34.90 -13.93
C GLY A 115 -14.88 -34.24 -12.63
N LEU A 116 -14.94 -32.91 -12.58
CA LEU A 116 -15.48 -32.17 -11.43
C LEU A 116 -17.02 -32.18 -11.42
N PRO A 117 -17.65 -32.05 -10.23
CA PRO A 117 -19.11 -31.91 -10.11
C PRO A 117 -19.69 -30.76 -10.96
N MET A 118 -20.92 -30.92 -11.46
CA MET A 118 -21.58 -29.91 -12.30
C MET A 118 -21.79 -28.56 -11.61
N ASP A 119 -21.90 -28.56 -10.28
CA ASP A 119 -22.10 -27.39 -9.42
C ASP A 119 -20.77 -26.75 -8.96
N TRP A 120 -19.62 -27.29 -9.37
CA TRP A 120 -18.30 -26.73 -9.05
C TRP A 120 -18.15 -25.23 -9.36
N PRO A 121 -18.62 -24.70 -10.51
CA PRO A 121 -18.54 -23.27 -10.82
C PRO A 121 -19.25 -22.42 -9.76
N VAL A 122 -20.42 -22.87 -9.31
CA VAL A 122 -21.23 -22.14 -8.32
C VAL A 122 -20.52 -22.14 -6.97
N ARG A 123 -19.94 -23.26 -6.56
CA ARG A 123 -19.16 -23.37 -5.31
C ARG A 123 -17.94 -22.46 -5.31
N VAL A 124 -17.17 -22.46 -6.39
CA VAL A 124 -15.97 -21.62 -6.53
C VAL A 124 -16.34 -20.14 -6.40
N LEU A 125 -17.34 -19.68 -7.15
CA LEU A 125 -17.73 -18.27 -7.15
C LEU A 125 -18.39 -17.85 -5.83
N ALA A 126 -19.20 -18.72 -5.21
CA ALA A 126 -19.77 -18.49 -3.89
C ALA A 126 -18.69 -18.44 -2.80
N GLY A 127 -17.65 -19.26 -2.93
CA GLY A 127 -16.47 -19.23 -2.08
C GLY A 127 -15.72 -17.91 -2.16
N ILE A 128 -15.41 -17.44 -3.38
CA ILE A 128 -14.74 -16.14 -3.59
C ILE A 128 -15.59 -14.99 -3.01
N GLU A 129 -16.91 -15.06 -3.17
CA GLU A 129 -17.84 -14.08 -2.56
C GLU A 129 -17.82 -14.09 -1.04
N ALA A 130 -17.81 -15.28 -0.42
CA ALA A 130 -17.71 -15.41 1.03
C ALA A 130 -16.40 -14.80 1.55
N LEU A 131 -15.30 -15.05 0.84
CA LEU A 131 -13.99 -14.49 1.16
C LEU A 131 -13.97 -12.96 1.07
N SER A 132 -14.76 -12.36 0.17
CA SER A 132 -14.85 -10.90 0.02
C SER A 132 -15.53 -10.19 1.19
N ARG A 133 -16.06 -10.95 2.15
CA ARG A 133 -16.67 -10.43 3.39
C ARG A 133 -15.73 -10.52 4.59
N MET A 134 -14.48 -10.94 4.37
CA MET A 134 -13.46 -11.17 5.39
C MET A 134 -12.38 -10.10 5.33
N VAL A 135 -11.70 -9.92 6.46
CA VAL A 135 -10.44 -9.17 6.54
C VAL A 135 -9.29 -10.04 6.04
N ASN A 136 -9.26 -11.30 6.47
CA ASN A 136 -8.34 -12.33 6.02
C ASN A 136 -9.00 -13.70 6.21
N GLY A 137 -8.63 -14.69 5.39
CA GLY A 137 -9.27 -15.99 5.45
C GLY A 137 -8.86 -16.93 4.33
N ALA A 138 -9.50 -18.09 4.31
CA ALA A 138 -9.33 -19.09 3.30
C ALA A 138 -10.67 -19.78 3.01
N VAL A 139 -10.86 -20.14 1.75
CA VAL A 139 -11.94 -20.99 1.28
C VAL A 139 -11.34 -22.22 0.63
N THR A 140 -11.84 -23.38 1.02
CA THR A 140 -11.50 -24.68 0.41
C THR A 140 -12.78 -25.27 -0.16
N VAL A 141 -12.77 -25.54 -1.46
CA VAL A 141 -13.87 -26.18 -2.18
C VAL A 141 -13.42 -27.59 -2.52
N THR A 142 -14.20 -28.57 -2.09
CA THR A 142 -14.05 -30.00 -2.40
C THR A 142 -15.35 -30.49 -3.03
N PRO A 143 -15.40 -31.72 -3.60
CA PRO A 143 -16.61 -32.21 -4.27
C PRO A 143 -17.82 -32.25 -3.32
N ASP A 144 -17.57 -32.55 -2.05
CA ASP A 144 -18.62 -32.81 -1.07
C ASP A 144 -18.88 -31.61 -0.15
N ASN A 145 -17.96 -30.64 -0.07
CA ASN A 145 -18.01 -29.60 0.95
C ASN A 145 -17.35 -28.27 0.52
N VAL A 146 -17.86 -27.16 1.06
CA VAL A 146 -17.25 -25.83 0.99
C VAL A 146 -16.89 -25.37 2.41
N VAL A 147 -15.60 -25.25 2.69
CA VAL A 147 -15.12 -24.80 4.01
C VAL A 147 -14.68 -23.35 3.89
N VAL A 148 -15.22 -22.49 4.73
CA VAL A 148 -14.89 -21.06 4.78
C VAL A 148 -14.35 -20.72 6.17
N ARG A 149 -13.10 -20.26 6.24
CA ARG A 149 -12.45 -19.87 7.51
C ARG A 149 -11.87 -18.47 7.43
N GLY A 150 -11.93 -17.71 8.52
CA GLY A 150 -11.27 -16.41 8.55
C GLY A 150 -11.73 -15.47 9.65
N ILE A 151 -11.34 -14.22 9.50
CA ILE A 151 -11.66 -13.13 10.42
C ILE A 151 -12.52 -12.10 9.70
N SER A 152 -13.58 -11.62 10.34
CA SER A 152 -14.38 -10.50 9.85
C SER A 152 -14.46 -9.37 10.88
N SER A 153 -14.57 -8.14 10.36
CA SER A 153 -14.80 -6.93 11.14
C SER A 153 -16.29 -6.66 11.44
N ARG A 154 -17.20 -7.53 10.98
CA ARG A 154 -18.65 -7.38 11.17
C ARG A 154 -19.22 -8.58 11.93
N LYS A 155 -19.93 -8.29 13.03
CA LYS A 155 -20.55 -9.33 13.90
C LYS A 155 -21.54 -10.23 13.15
N GLY A 156 -22.23 -9.71 12.13
CA GLY A 156 -23.23 -10.45 11.34
C GLY A 156 -22.67 -11.34 10.23
N THR A 157 -21.38 -11.26 9.91
CA THR A 157 -20.81 -11.95 8.75
C THR A 157 -21.04 -13.46 8.72
N PRO A 158 -20.92 -14.22 9.84
CA PRO A 158 -21.20 -15.66 9.80
C PRO A 158 -22.63 -15.98 9.31
N ALA A 159 -23.64 -15.26 9.80
CA ALA A 159 -25.03 -15.47 9.40
C ALA A 159 -25.29 -15.04 7.95
N GLU A 160 -24.72 -13.91 7.53
CA GLU A 160 -24.84 -13.42 6.16
C GLU A 160 -24.18 -14.35 5.14
N VAL A 161 -23.03 -14.95 5.48
CA VAL A 161 -22.32 -15.94 4.64
C VAL A 161 -23.11 -17.25 4.60
N ALA A 162 -23.60 -17.73 5.75
CA ALA A 162 -24.43 -18.93 5.80
C ALA A 162 -25.67 -18.82 4.91
N GLY A 163 -26.45 -17.73 5.03
CA GLY A 163 -27.63 -17.51 4.20
C GLY A 163 -27.30 -17.46 2.71
N MET A 164 -26.24 -16.72 2.34
CA MET A 164 -25.80 -16.63 0.95
C MET A 164 -25.35 -17.98 0.37
N LEU A 165 -24.61 -18.79 1.14
CA LEU A 165 -24.18 -20.12 0.69
C LEU A 165 -25.37 -21.06 0.56
N SER A 166 -26.30 -21.07 1.52
CA SER A 166 -27.54 -21.86 1.43
C SER A 166 -28.37 -21.48 0.20
N ASP A 167 -28.53 -20.19 -0.09
CA ASP A 167 -29.30 -19.71 -1.24
C ASP A 167 -28.67 -20.10 -2.58
N ARG A 168 -27.33 -20.09 -2.66
CA ARG A 168 -26.60 -20.36 -3.92
C ARG A 168 -26.31 -21.84 -4.15
N LEU A 169 -25.97 -22.58 -3.10
CA LEU A 169 -25.61 -23.99 -3.18
C LEU A 169 -26.83 -24.91 -3.05
N GLY A 170 -27.90 -24.43 -2.42
CA GLY A 170 -29.11 -25.19 -2.14
C GLY A 170 -29.01 -26.06 -0.89
N GLU A 171 -30.16 -26.56 -0.42
CA GLU A 171 -30.29 -27.29 0.86
C GLU A 171 -29.54 -28.64 0.91
N ALA A 172 -29.16 -29.20 -0.25
CA ALA A 172 -28.50 -30.50 -0.34
C ALA A 172 -26.98 -30.45 -0.16
N GLN A 173 -26.39 -29.26 -0.03
CA GLN A 173 -24.94 -29.08 -0.04
C GLN A 173 -24.38 -28.75 1.34
N ASN A 174 -23.27 -29.40 1.67
CA ASN A 174 -22.57 -29.17 2.92
C ASN A 174 -21.62 -27.97 2.79
N PHE A 175 -21.61 -27.14 3.82
CA PHE A 175 -20.58 -26.12 4.02
C PHE A 175 -20.26 -25.97 5.50
N ASP A 176 -18.99 -25.72 5.80
CA ASP A 176 -18.50 -25.48 7.16
C ASP A 176 -18.01 -24.04 7.29
N LEU A 177 -18.41 -23.36 8.35
CA LEU A 177 -18.01 -21.99 8.64
C LEU A 177 -17.22 -21.91 9.94
N ASP A 178 -16.01 -21.34 9.87
CA ASP A 178 -15.19 -20.98 11.02
C ASP A 178 -14.74 -19.52 10.87
N ILE A 179 -15.68 -18.61 11.14
CA ILE A 179 -15.50 -17.16 10.94
C ILE A 179 -15.49 -16.47 12.30
N ALA A 180 -14.32 -15.97 12.70
CA ALA A 180 -14.15 -15.20 13.93
C ALA A 180 -14.47 -13.71 13.71
N TYR A 181 -15.17 -13.10 14.65
CA TYR A 181 -15.31 -11.65 14.68
C TYR A 181 -14.12 -11.02 15.42
N LYS A 182 -13.47 -10.04 14.78
CA LYS A 182 -12.48 -9.17 15.41
C LYS A 182 -12.89 -7.73 15.17
N GLU A 183 -13.07 -6.98 16.24
CA GLU A 183 -13.33 -5.54 16.15
C GLU A 183 -12.19 -4.87 15.37
N PRO A 184 -12.47 -4.10 14.30
CA PRO A 184 -11.44 -3.37 13.61
C PRO A 184 -10.75 -2.43 14.61
N PRO A 185 -9.42 -2.21 14.49
CA PRO A 185 -8.77 -1.22 15.33
C PRO A 185 -9.52 0.11 15.16
N PRO A 186 -9.68 0.91 16.23
CA PRO A 186 -10.22 2.25 16.08
C PRO A 186 -9.42 2.96 14.98
N PRO A 187 -10.05 3.84 14.18
CA PRO A 187 -9.29 4.72 13.32
C PRO A 187 -8.20 5.37 14.17
N PRO A 188 -6.96 5.54 13.66
CA PRO A 188 -5.90 6.16 14.44
C PRO A 188 -6.49 7.45 15.04
N GLU A 189 -6.53 7.54 16.37
CA GLU A 189 -6.93 8.78 17.05
C GLU A 189 -6.10 9.90 16.44
N GLU A 190 -6.79 10.85 15.79
CA GLU A 190 -6.29 12.05 15.11
C GLU A 190 -4.76 12.14 15.05
N ALA A 191 -4.13 11.37 14.15
CA ALA A 191 -2.72 11.59 13.86
C ALA A 191 -2.56 13.08 13.51
N ILE A 192 -1.70 13.79 14.25
CA ILE A 192 -1.46 15.22 14.04
C ILE A 192 -1.22 15.40 12.54
N THR A 193 -2.13 16.12 11.86
CA THR A 193 -2.01 16.22 10.42
C THR A 193 -0.76 17.03 10.10
N PRO A 194 -0.12 16.81 8.93
CA PRO A 194 1.05 17.58 8.56
C PRO A 194 0.80 19.10 8.63
N GLU A 195 -0.41 19.55 8.33
CA GLU A 195 -0.85 20.95 8.42
C GLU A 195 -0.86 21.49 9.85
N ILE A 196 -1.30 20.68 10.82
CA ILE A 196 -1.25 21.05 12.24
C ILE A 196 0.22 21.16 12.68
N CYS A 197 1.07 20.21 12.26
CA CYS A 197 2.51 20.25 12.53
C CYS A 197 3.20 21.53 12.00
N GLU A 198 2.94 21.92 10.75
CA GLU A 198 3.48 23.17 10.18
C GLU A 198 3.05 24.39 11.01
N ALA A 199 1.79 24.43 11.44
CA ALA A 199 1.25 25.51 12.25
C ALA A 199 1.85 25.56 13.67
N GLU A 200 2.04 24.41 14.30
CA GLU A 200 2.65 24.32 15.64
C GLU A 200 4.12 24.74 15.63
N ILE A 201 4.88 24.39 14.60
CA ILE A 201 6.27 24.86 14.43
C ILE A 201 6.32 26.38 14.28
N ALA A 202 5.44 26.95 13.46
CA ALA A 202 5.36 28.40 13.28
C ALA A 202 4.97 29.11 14.59
N GLU A 203 4.07 28.51 15.37
CA GLU A 203 3.67 29.03 16.68
C GLU A 203 4.80 28.93 17.71
N ALA A 204 5.58 27.83 17.70
CA ALA A 204 6.76 27.69 18.54
C ALA A 204 7.78 28.81 18.26
N GLN A 205 8.03 29.15 17.00
CA GLN A 205 8.90 30.28 16.63
C GLN A 205 8.31 31.64 17.05
N ARG A 206 6.98 31.77 17.17
CA ARG A 206 6.33 33.00 17.64
C ARG A 206 6.43 33.17 19.15
N ILE A 207 6.29 32.08 19.91
CA ILE A 207 6.28 32.09 21.38
C ILE A 207 7.71 32.06 21.95
N THR A 208 8.55 31.14 21.49
CA THR A 208 9.90 30.91 22.04
C THR A 208 10.96 31.83 21.44
N GLY A 209 10.68 32.34 20.23
CA GLY A 209 11.59 33.21 19.49
C GLY A 209 11.97 32.63 18.14
N LYS A 210 12.50 33.48 17.25
CA LYS A 210 13.01 33.04 15.94
C LYS A 210 14.34 32.32 16.11
N ILE A 211 14.64 31.44 15.15
CA ILE A 211 15.98 30.86 15.02
C ILE A 211 16.94 31.95 14.54
N SER A 212 17.88 32.32 15.41
CA SER A 212 18.89 33.36 15.22
C SER A 212 20.27 32.74 15.02
N PHE A 213 21.17 33.51 14.42
CA PHE A 213 22.52 33.07 14.09
C PHE A 213 23.54 34.12 14.52
N GLU A 214 24.76 33.68 14.80
CA GLU A 214 25.88 34.60 15.04
C GLU A 214 26.08 35.54 13.83
N PRO A 215 26.55 36.78 14.05
CA PRO A 215 26.69 37.76 12.98
C PRO A 215 27.53 37.24 11.79
N GLY A 216 26.95 37.26 10.60
CA GLY A 216 27.61 36.81 9.37
C GLY A 216 27.89 35.32 9.29
N SER A 217 27.32 34.51 10.18
CA SER A 217 27.55 33.06 10.28
C SER A 217 26.26 32.25 10.07
N ALA A 218 26.46 30.95 9.88
CA ALA A 218 25.46 29.89 9.95
C ALA A 218 25.47 29.13 11.29
N THR A 219 26.27 29.57 12.27
CA THR A 219 26.21 29.09 13.66
C THR A 219 24.89 29.56 14.30
N ILE A 220 24.05 28.62 14.77
CA ILE A 220 22.85 28.96 15.52
C ILE A 220 23.24 29.57 16.87
N ASP A 221 22.63 30.69 17.23
CA ASP A 221 22.85 31.38 18.51
C ASP A 221 22.34 30.51 19.68
N ASP A 222 23.02 30.58 20.82
CA ASP A 222 22.60 29.88 22.04
C ASP A 222 21.20 30.31 22.50
N VAL A 223 20.78 31.53 22.19
CA VAL A 223 19.41 32.02 22.47
C VAL A 223 18.33 31.21 21.75
N SER A 224 18.66 30.56 20.63
CA SER A 224 17.70 29.76 19.85
C SER A 224 17.64 28.28 20.26
N ARG A 225 18.36 27.88 21.31
CA ARG A 225 18.34 26.48 21.79
C ARG A 225 16.93 26.03 22.20
N ASP A 226 16.24 26.83 23.01
CA ASP A 226 14.88 26.49 23.47
C ASP A 226 13.91 26.35 22.30
N THR A 227 13.98 27.26 21.31
CA THR A 227 13.20 27.16 20.07
C THR A 227 13.50 25.88 19.30
N MET A 228 14.78 25.52 19.15
CA MET A 228 15.17 24.30 18.44
C MET A 228 14.73 23.03 19.17
N ASP A 229 14.72 23.05 20.50
CA ASP A 229 14.26 21.93 21.33
C ASP A 229 12.74 21.75 21.19
N THR A 230 11.96 22.84 21.30
CA THR A 230 10.50 22.80 21.10
C THR A 230 10.12 22.33 19.69
N ILE A 231 10.81 22.82 18.65
CA ILE A 231 10.56 22.37 17.28
C ILE A 231 10.87 20.87 17.13
N ALA A 232 11.94 20.37 17.76
CA ALA A 232 12.28 18.95 17.70
C ALA A 232 11.25 18.06 18.41
N GLU A 233 10.68 18.52 19.53
CA GLU A 233 9.59 17.82 20.23
C GLU A 233 8.33 17.73 19.36
N ILE A 234 7.89 18.84 18.76
CA ILE A 234 6.76 18.87 17.84
C ILE A 234 6.99 17.90 16.67
N LEU A 235 8.16 17.97 16.03
CA LEU A 235 8.51 17.10 14.90
C LEU A 235 8.59 15.62 15.28
N ALA A 236 8.87 15.29 16.54
CA ALA A 236 8.86 13.90 17.01
C ALA A 236 7.43 13.35 17.13
N GLU A 237 6.47 14.19 17.53
CA GLU A 237 5.05 13.82 17.63
C GLU A 237 4.37 13.74 16.26
N CYS A 238 4.79 14.58 15.33
CA CYS A 238 4.29 14.66 13.96
C CYS A 238 4.57 13.43 13.08
N GLY A 239 5.53 12.58 13.44
CA GLY A 239 5.94 11.43 12.64
C GLY A 239 6.64 11.83 11.33
N ASP A 240 6.52 10.98 10.30
CA ASP A 240 7.19 11.20 9.01
C ASP A 240 6.38 12.15 8.10
N ILE A 241 6.72 13.44 8.15
CA ILE A 241 6.16 14.49 7.29
C ILE A 241 7.23 15.02 6.33
N ARG A 242 6.86 15.43 5.12
CA ARG A 242 7.82 16.03 4.19
C ARG A 242 7.87 17.54 4.39
N LEU A 243 9.02 18.06 4.80
CA LEU A 243 9.22 19.46 5.10
C LEU A 243 10.35 20.08 4.31
N GLU A 244 10.21 21.35 3.97
CA GLU A 244 11.24 22.21 3.45
C GLU A 244 11.60 23.28 4.50
N ILE A 245 12.87 23.34 4.87
CA ILE A 245 13.44 24.33 5.78
C ILE A 245 13.98 25.47 4.91
N GLN A 246 13.32 26.61 4.95
CA GLN A 246 13.59 27.74 4.06
C GLN A 246 14.41 28.81 4.79
N GLY A 247 15.60 29.10 4.29
CA GLY A 247 16.46 30.17 4.80
C GLY A 247 16.28 31.47 4.03
N HIS A 248 16.16 32.59 4.74
CA HIS A 248 16.02 33.92 4.16
C HIS A 248 16.97 34.95 4.79
N THR A 249 17.43 35.91 3.99
CA THR A 249 18.22 37.06 4.43
C THR A 249 17.48 38.36 4.14
N ASP A 250 17.98 39.46 4.70
CA ASP A 250 17.64 40.80 4.20
C ASP A 250 18.41 41.12 2.90
N SER A 251 18.18 42.32 2.37
CA SER A 251 18.80 42.82 1.13
C SER A 251 20.20 43.43 1.29
N GLN A 252 20.79 43.40 2.49
CA GLN A 252 22.12 43.96 2.71
C GLN A 252 23.19 42.97 2.21
N GLY A 253 24.19 43.50 1.50
CA GLY A 253 25.30 42.70 0.96
C GLY A 253 25.09 42.29 -0.49
N ARG A 254 25.84 41.26 -0.92
CA ARG A 254 25.77 40.76 -2.30
C ARG A 254 24.75 39.62 -2.36
N SER A 255 23.86 39.67 -3.34
CA SER A 255 22.85 38.63 -3.58
C SER A 255 23.41 37.19 -3.57
N SER A 256 24.59 36.95 -4.17
CA SER A 256 25.23 35.63 -4.15
C SER A 256 25.72 35.20 -2.76
N MET A 257 26.17 36.14 -1.93
CA MET A 257 26.54 35.86 -0.53
C MET A 257 25.29 35.61 0.31
N ASN A 258 24.22 36.36 0.08
CA ASN A 258 22.93 36.20 0.75
C ASN A 258 22.32 34.83 0.43
N GLN A 259 22.38 34.41 -0.84
CA GLN A 259 21.97 33.08 -1.26
C GLN A 259 22.76 31.99 -0.53
N GLN A 260 24.09 32.04 -0.54
CA GLN A 260 24.92 31.06 0.14
C GLN A 260 24.65 31.02 1.66
N LEU A 261 24.62 32.20 2.30
CA LEU A 261 24.39 32.31 3.74
C LEU A 261 23.03 31.75 4.15
N SER A 262 21.99 32.01 3.35
CA SER A 262 20.65 31.47 3.60
C SER A 262 20.60 29.95 3.49
N GLN A 263 21.32 29.37 2.53
CA GLN A 263 21.43 27.92 2.35
C GLN A 263 22.17 27.28 3.53
N ASP A 264 23.35 27.82 3.87
CA ASP A 264 24.16 27.32 4.99
C ASP A 264 23.37 27.35 6.31
N ARG A 265 22.56 28.39 6.52
CA ARG A 265 21.68 28.50 7.69
C ARG A 265 20.58 27.45 7.72
N ALA A 266 19.91 27.21 6.59
CA ALA A 266 18.92 26.15 6.49
C ALA A 266 19.54 24.77 6.74
N ASP A 267 20.73 24.52 6.21
CA ASP A 267 21.49 23.29 6.43
C ASP A 267 21.92 23.12 7.90
N SER A 268 22.33 24.21 8.57
CA SER A 268 22.61 24.20 10.01
C SER A 268 21.39 23.80 10.83
N VAL A 269 20.20 24.32 10.52
CA VAL A 269 18.95 23.94 11.21
C VAL A 269 18.66 22.46 11.02
N LEU A 270 18.76 21.96 9.78
CA LEU A 270 18.58 20.54 9.48
C LEU A 270 19.56 19.66 10.27
N LYS A 271 20.83 20.08 10.38
CA LYS A 271 21.85 19.38 11.15
C LYS A 271 21.54 19.38 12.64
N GLU A 272 21.08 20.49 13.20
CA GLU A 272 20.72 20.61 14.61
C GLU A 272 19.48 19.78 14.99
N LEU A 273 18.51 19.62 14.06
CA LEU A 273 17.40 18.69 14.24
C LEU A 273 17.87 17.23 14.24
N ARG A 274 18.80 16.86 13.36
CA ARG A 274 19.43 15.52 13.37
C ARG A 274 20.18 15.25 14.68
N ALA A 275 20.89 16.25 15.21
CA ALA A 275 21.59 16.14 16.48
C ALA A 275 20.61 15.88 17.65
N ARG A 276 19.39 16.39 17.54
CA ARG A 276 18.25 16.14 18.45
C ARG A 276 17.49 14.84 18.16
N ARG A 277 18.01 13.99 17.28
CA ARG A 277 17.44 12.68 16.89
C ARG A 277 16.08 12.76 16.17
N VAL A 278 15.76 13.89 15.56
CA VAL A 278 14.60 13.98 14.65
C VAL A 278 14.91 13.19 13.37
N LEU A 279 13.96 12.38 12.90
CA LEU A 279 14.09 11.69 11.61
C LEU A 279 13.91 12.71 10.48
N THR A 280 14.99 13.09 9.81
CA THR A 280 14.95 14.15 8.78
C THR A 280 15.09 13.62 7.35
N ALA A 281 14.84 12.34 7.10
CA ALA A 281 15.05 11.73 5.78
C ALA A 281 14.14 12.34 4.71
N SER A 282 12.96 12.81 5.13
CA SER A 282 11.92 13.46 4.35
C SER A 282 12.04 14.99 4.31
N TYR A 283 13.08 15.57 4.94
CA TYR A 283 13.27 17.02 5.02
C TYR A 283 14.30 17.51 4.01
N THR A 284 14.04 18.68 3.41
CA THR A 284 14.95 19.37 2.50
C THR A 284 15.28 20.76 3.05
N ALA A 285 16.52 21.23 2.91
CA ALA A 285 16.92 22.57 3.34
C ALA A 285 17.25 23.43 2.11
N MET A 286 16.60 24.58 1.97
CA MET A 286 16.72 25.47 0.81
C MET A 286 16.95 26.93 1.23
N GLY A 287 18.00 27.54 0.70
CA GLY A 287 18.23 28.97 0.81
C GLY A 287 17.53 29.76 -0.29
N TYR A 288 16.92 30.89 0.07
CA TYR A 288 16.27 31.81 -0.88
C TYR A 288 16.94 33.19 -0.93
N GLY A 289 17.99 33.41 -0.13
CA GLY A 289 18.62 34.72 0.03
C GLY A 289 17.59 35.81 0.34
N GLU A 290 17.71 36.91 -0.38
CA GLU A 290 16.85 38.11 -0.24
C GLU A 290 15.62 38.10 -1.17
N THR A 291 15.39 37.03 -1.93
CA THR A 291 14.42 37.02 -3.04
C THR A 291 12.96 36.94 -2.61
N MET A 292 12.69 36.53 -1.38
CA MET A 292 11.34 36.40 -0.81
C MET A 292 11.20 37.23 0.49
N PRO A 293 11.17 38.59 0.38
CA PRO A 293 10.99 39.46 1.53
C PRO A 293 9.52 39.44 2.01
N ILE A 294 9.34 39.49 3.33
CA ILE A 294 8.02 39.59 3.98
C ILE A 294 7.77 40.98 4.58
N ALA A 295 8.80 41.82 4.65
CA ALA A 295 8.73 43.19 5.10
C ALA A 295 9.68 44.09 4.28
N SER A 296 9.52 45.42 4.43
CA SER A 296 10.42 46.38 3.77
C SER A 296 11.87 46.16 4.21
N ASN A 297 12.81 46.39 3.30
CA ASN A 297 14.24 46.37 3.61
C ASN A 297 14.79 47.75 4.01
N ASP A 298 13.96 48.79 3.93
CA ASP A 298 14.38 50.18 4.14
C ASP A 298 14.68 50.49 5.61
N ASP A 299 13.99 49.82 6.54
CA ASP A 299 14.17 49.97 7.98
C ASP A 299 14.73 48.69 8.65
N GLU A 300 15.26 48.85 9.87
CA GLU A 300 15.88 47.74 10.59
C GLU A 300 14.87 46.67 11.02
N ALA A 301 13.65 47.09 11.36
CA ALA A 301 12.61 46.18 11.80
C ALA A 301 12.20 45.21 10.68
N GLY A 302 12.06 45.70 9.46
CA GLY A 302 11.73 44.89 8.29
C GLY A 302 12.90 44.03 7.81
N ARG A 303 14.15 44.51 7.93
CA ARG A 303 15.33 43.65 7.70
C ARG A 303 15.39 42.49 8.68
N GLU A 304 15.19 42.75 9.98
CA GLU A 304 15.11 41.70 11.00
C GLU A 304 13.90 40.76 10.78
N ALA A 305 12.79 41.25 10.21
CA ALA A 305 11.69 40.39 9.82
C ALA A 305 12.09 39.43 8.69
N ASN A 306 12.84 39.91 7.69
CA ASN A 306 13.28 39.14 6.53
C ASN A 306 14.36 38.09 6.86
N ARG A 307 15.23 38.35 7.84
CA ARG A 307 16.19 37.38 8.39
C ARG A 307 15.46 36.29 9.19
N ARG A 308 15.12 35.16 8.55
CA ARG A 308 14.30 34.11 9.18
C ARG A 308 14.52 32.72 8.60
N ILE A 309 14.05 31.73 9.35
CA ILE A 309 13.89 30.34 8.92
C ILE A 309 12.39 29.99 8.94
N GLU A 310 11.86 29.48 7.83
CA GLU A 310 10.50 28.93 7.77
C GLU A 310 10.52 27.41 7.58
N PHE A 311 9.49 26.73 8.05
CA PHE A 311 9.25 25.31 7.78
C PHE A 311 7.97 25.20 6.95
N ARG A 312 8.05 24.54 5.79
CA ARG A 312 6.93 24.41 4.85
C ARG A 312 6.67 22.97 4.46
N LEU A 313 5.41 22.56 4.39
CA LEU A 313 5.08 21.22 3.91
C LEU A 313 5.35 21.05 2.42
N ILE A 314 6.05 19.97 2.06
CA ILE A 314 6.23 19.54 0.68
C ILE A 314 4.97 18.76 0.26
N ARG A 315 4.02 19.49 -0.33
CA ARG A 315 2.78 18.91 -0.88
C ARG A 315 3.09 18.19 -2.19
N PRO A 316 2.65 16.95 -2.40
CA PRO A 316 2.72 16.34 -3.73
C PRO A 316 1.90 17.21 -4.69
N ALA A 317 2.43 17.44 -5.90
CA ALA A 317 1.69 18.17 -6.92
C ALA A 317 0.32 17.49 -7.11
N PRO A 318 -0.78 18.26 -7.18
CA PRO A 318 -2.07 17.66 -7.47
C PRO A 318 -1.94 16.92 -8.80
N THR A 319 -2.14 15.60 -8.77
CA THR A 319 -2.28 14.81 -9.98
C THR A 319 -3.46 15.42 -10.72
N ARG A 320 -3.21 16.15 -11.81
CA ARG A 320 -4.27 16.49 -12.74
C ARG A 320 -4.84 15.16 -13.18
N GLU A 321 -6.05 14.86 -12.73
CA GLU A 321 -6.84 13.80 -13.34
C GLU A 321 -6.91 14.14 -14.82
N VAL A 322 -6.17 13.39 -15.63
CA VAL A 322 -6.30 13.45 -17.07
C VAL A 322 -7.69 12.90 -17.31
N GLN A 323 -8.68 13.80 -17.47
CA GLN A 323 -10.00 13.43 -17.95
C GLN A 323 -9.78 12.53 -19.16
N THR A 324 -10.18 11.28 -19.02
CA THR A 324 -10.05 10.35 -20.12
C THR A 324 -10.96 10.84 -21.24
N THR A 325 -10.58 10.58 -22.50
CA THR A 325 -11.38 10.98 -23.68
C THR A 325 -12.83 10.49 -23.62
N LEU A 326 -13.14 9.51 -22.77
CA LEU A 326 -14.50 9.01 -22.51
C LEU A 326 -15.33 9.98 -21.66
N GLU A 327 -14.74 10.66 -20.67
CA GLU A 327 -15.44 11.66 -19.85
C GLU A 327 -15.71 12.94 -20.64
N SER A 328 -14.80 13.36 -21.53
CA SER A 328 -15.04 14.50 -22.42
C SER A 328 -16.19 14.24 -23.41
N VAL A 329 -16.35 12.98 -23.85
CA VAL A 329 -17.45 12.58 -24.76
C VAL A 329 -18.77 12.49 -24.00
N ALA A 330 -18.76 11.99 -22.76
CA ALA A 330 -19.95 11.98 -21.91
C ALA A 330 -20.44 13.39 -21.59
N GLN A 331 -19.54 14.34 -21.31
CA GLN A 331 -19.91 15.72 -21.00
C GLN A 331 -20.43 16.48 -22.23
N GLN A 332 -19.90 16.19 -23.43
CA GLN A 332 -20.46 16.69 -24.69
C GLN A 332 -21.88 16.16 -24.95
N ALA A 333 -22.15 14.89 -24.68
CA ALA A 333 -23.47 14.29 -24.86
C ALA A 333 -24.55 14.92 -23.97
N VAL A 334 -24.19 15.29 -22.73
CA VAL A 334 -25.10 15.98 -21.80
C VAL A 334 -25.41 17.41 -22.29
N THR A 335 -24.40 18.16 -22.73
CA THR A 335 -24.63 19.52 -23.27
C THR A 335 -25.44 19.56 -24.56
N SER A 336 -25.37 18.52 -25.39
CA SER A 336 -26.21 18.40 -26.59
C SER A 336 -27.66 17.98 -26.29
N SER A 337 -27.90 17.34 -25.14
CA SER A 337 -29.26 16.96 -24.70
C SER A 337 -30.01 18.16 -24.12
N GLU A 338 -29.32 19.03 -23.37
CA GLU A 338 -29.95 20.22 -22.77
C GLU A 338 -30.29 21.28 -23.83
N ALA A 339 -29.49 21.43 -24.88
CA ALA A 339 -29.77 22.37 -25.98
C ALA A 339 -30.94 21.93 -26.90
N ALA A 340 -31.31 20.65 -26.90
CA ALA A 340 -32.42 20.13 -27.70
C ALA A 340 -33.78 20.27 -27.00
N ASP A 341 -33.79 20.28 -25.66
CA ASP A 341 -35.02 20.42 -24.85
C ASP A 341 -35.50 21.88 -24.78
N ASP A 342 -34.58 22.84 -24.83
CA ASP A 342 -34.90 24.28 -24.83
C ASP A 342 -35.43 24.80 -26.18
N ALA A 343 -35.25 24.04 -27.27
CA ALA A 343 -35.73 24.40 -28.61
C ALA A 343 -37.16 23.90 -28.90
N GLN A 344 -37.66 22.91 -28.14
CA GLN A 344 -39.03 22.39 -28.31
C GLN A 344 -40.07 23.09 -27.42
N SER A 345 -39.64 23.83 -26.39
CA SER A 345 -40.54 24.56 -25.50
C SER A 345 -40.95 25.94 -26.04
N SER A 346 -40.26 26.50 -27.05
CA SER A 346 -40.51 27.85 -27.57
C SER A 346 -41.42 27.95 -28.80
N GLU A 347 -41.90 26.84 -29.38
CA GLU A 347 -42.72 26.86 -30.60
C GLU A 347 -44.23 26.64 -30.38
N THR A 348 -44.71 26.51 -29.12
CA THR A 348 -46.14 26.22 -28.84
C THR A 348 -46.97 27.35 -28.23
N GLU A 349 -46.43 28.55 -28.02
CA GLU A 349 -47.19 29.69 -27.48
C GLU A 349 -47.13 30.89 -28.44
N GLY A 350 -47.98 30.89 -29.46
CA GLY A 350 -48.02 32.00 -30.42
C GLY A 350 -49.19 31.97 -31.40
N GLU A 351 -50.37 31.48 -30.98
CA GLU A 351 -51.60 31.62 -31.78
C GLU A 351 -52.81 31.68 -30.84
N ASP A 352 -53.22 32.90 -30.48
CA ASP A 352 -54.61 33.31 -30.28
C ASP A 352 -54.65 34.67 -29.55
N THR A 353 -55.11 35.71 -30.24
CA THR A 353 -56.17 36.63 -29.74
C THR A 353 -56.39 37.77 -30.75
N ASP A 354 -57.48 37.65 -31.49
CA ASP A 354 -58.22 38.73 -32.16
C ASP A 354 -59.66 38.73 -31.59
N ASP A 355 -60.34 39.89 -31.70
CA ASP A 355 -61.68 40.28 -31.19
C ASP A 355 -61.77 40.57 -29.67
N GLU A 356 -62.27 41.72 -29.17
CA GLU A 356 -63.35 42.62 -29.65
C GLU A 356 -63.10 44.10 -29.25
#